data_AF-A0A3D3ZXW7-F1
#
_entry.id   AF-A0A3D3ZXW7-F1
#
_cell.length_a   1.000
_cell.length_b   1.000
_cell.length_c   1.000
_cell.angle_alpha   90.00
_cell.angle_beta   90.00
_cell.angle_gamma   90.00
#
_symmetry.space_group_name_H-M   'P 1'
#
loop_
_entity.id
_entity.type
_entity.pdbx_description
1 polymer ?
#
loop_
_entity_poly.entity_id
_entity_poly.type
_entity_poly.pdbx_seq_one_letter_code
_entity_poly.pdbx_strand_id
1 'polypeptide(L)' 'MSETEKTAYKRVMLKISGEALMGDQGFGLHPPTVERIAREVQSVQEMGVEICMVIGGGNIFRGLQGSAQGMERTT' A
#
# COMPACT_ATOMS: atom_id res chain seq x y z
N MET A 1 -28.79 -22.24 -2.01
CA MET A 1 -27.48 -22.22 -2.70
C MET A 1 -27.10 -20.76 -2.80
N SER A 2 -26.07 -20.32 -2.06
CA SER A 2 -25.66 -18.92 -2.03
C SER A 2 -25.03 -18.58 -3.38
N GLU A 3 -25.59 -17.60 -4.08
CA GLU A 3 -24.95 -16.94 -5.22
C GLU A 3 -23.59 -16.44 -4.74
N THR A 4 -22.52 -17.07 -5.19
CA THR A 4 -21.17 -16.56 -4.99
C THR A 4 -21.06 -15.34 -5.90
N GLU A 5 -21.14 -14.13 -5.33
CA GLU A 5 -20.95 -12.92 -6.12
C GLU A 5 -19.60 -13.02 -6.85
N LYS A 6 -19.68 -13.07 -8.17
CA LYS A 6 -18.52 -13.20 -9.01
C LYS A 6 -17.77 -11.88 -8.96
N THR A 7 -16.54 -11.90 -8.47
CA THR A 7 -15.67 -10.72 -8.42
C THR A 7 -15.52 -10.12 -9.83
N ALA A 8 -15.57 -8.79 -9.92
CA ALA A 8 -15.47 -8.08 -11.20
C ALA A 8 -14.10 -8.32 -11.88
N TYR A 9 -13.06 -8.57 -11.08
CA TYR A 9 -11.70 -8.78 -11.54
C TYR A 9 -11.11 -10.06 -10.95
N LYS A 10 -10.43 -10.83 -11.80
CA LYS A 10 -9.66 -12.01 -11.38
C LYS A 10 -8.30 -11.63 -10.77
N ARG A 11 -7.69 -10.56 -11.26
CA ARG A 11 -6.38 -10.05 -10.85
C ARG A 11 -6.38 -8.54 -10.82
N VAL A 12 -5.75 -7.96 -9.80
CA VAL A 12 -5.61 -6.50 -9.64
C VAL A 12 -4.18 -6.12 -9.27
N MET A 13 -3.79 -4.89 -9.64
CA MET A 13 -2.62 -4.22 -9.08
C MET A 13 -3.10 -3.13 -8.12
N LEU A 14 -2.81 -3.31 -6.84
CA LEU A 14 -3.18 -2.39 -5.77
C LEU A 14 -2.00 -1.48 -5.46
N LYS A 15 -2.09 -0.20 -5.88
CA LYS A 15 -1.13 0.83 -5.51
C LYS A 15 -1.55 1.49 -4.20
N ILE A 16 -0.66 1.48 -3.21
CA ILE A 16 -0.83 2.17 -1.93
C ILE A 16 0.24 3.26 -1.81
N SER A 17 -0.15 4.45 -1.37
CA SER A 17 0.83 5.49 -1.03
C SER A 17 1.53 5.14 0.28
N GLY A 18 2.84 5.38 0.39
CA GLY A 18 3.54 5.19 1.65
C GLY A 18 2.93 6.01 2.79
N GLU A 19 2.45 7.21 2.46
CA GLU A 19 1.77 8.10 3.39
C GLU A 19 0.50 7.49 3.99
N ALA A 20 -0.19 6.61 3.25
CA ALA A 20 -1.37 5.93 3.76
C ALA A 20 -1.03 4.92 4.87
N LEU A 21 0.24 4.53 5.02
CA LEU A 21 0.71 3.61 6.05
C LEU A 21 1.09 4.32 7.36
N MET A 22 1.14 5.66 7.37
CA MET A 22 1.55 6.44 8.55
C MET A 22 0.42 6.65 9.56
N GLY A 23 -0.85 6.38 9.21
CA GLY A 23 -1.98 6.74 10.06
C GLY A 23 -1.96 8.24 10.39
N ASP A 24 -2.13 8.59 11.66
CA ASP A 24 -2.05 9.97 12.14
C ASP A 24 -0.60 10.46 12.37
N GLN A 25 0.41 9.62 12.04
CA GLN A 25 1.82 9.98 12.18
C GLN A 25 2.31 10.77 10.96
N GLY A 26 3.31 11.64 11.16
CA GLY A 26 3.93 12.42 10.08
C GLY A 26 5.05 11.70 9.31
N PHE A 27 5.52 10.55 9.79
CA PHE A 27 6.65 9.79 9.25
C PHE A 27 6.58 8.33 9.72
N GLY A 28 7.18 7.41 8.97
CA GLY A 28 7.34 6.02 9.41
C GLY A 28 6.16 5.11 9.04
N LEU A 29 5.92 4.11 9.88
CA LEU A 29 4.81 3.16 9.74
C LEU A 29 3.99 3.15 11.01
N HIS A 30 2.67 3.22 10.88
CA HIS A 30 1.73 3.06 11.98
C HIS A 30 1.20 1.62 11.99
N PRO A 31 1.64 0.77 12.94
CA PRO A 31 1.31 -0.66 12.92
C PRO A 31 -0.20 -0.96 12.85
N PRO A 32 -1.08 -0.27 13.60
CA PRO A 32 -2.53 -0.50 13.47
C PRO A 32 -3.09 -0.20 12.08
N THR A 33 -2.58 0.84 11.39
CA THR A 33 -2.99 1.16 10.02
C THR A 33 -2.54 0.09 9.05
N VAL A 34 -1.29 -0.38 9.19
CA VAL A 34 -0.74 -1.46 8.36
C VAL A 34 -1.54 -2.75 8.56
N GLU A 35 -1.86 -3.10 9.80
CA GLU A 35 -2.64 -4.30 10.11
C GLU A 35 -4.06 -4.23 9.53
N ARG A 36 -4.72 -3.07 9.64
CA ARG A 36 -6.05 -2.88 9.03
C ARG A 36 -6.01 -3.09 7.51
N ILE A 37 -5.05 -2.47 6.83
CA ILE A 37 -4.88 -2.62 5.38
C ILE A 37 -4.58 -4.08 5.00
N ALA A 38 -3.74 -4.76 5.78
CA ALA A 38 -3.43 -6.17 5.55
C ALA A 38 -4.68 -7.05 5.66
N ARG A 39 -5.56 -6.80 6.65
CA ARG A 39 -6.84 -7.51 6.79
C ARG A 39 -7.81 -7.24 5.64
N GLU A 40 -7.84 -6.01 5.13
CA GLU A 40 -8.64 -5.65 3.95
C GLU A 40 -8.12 -6.35 2.68
N VAL A 41 -6.80 -6.45 2.50
CA VAL A 41 -6.21 -7.18 1.37
C VAL A 41 -6.46 -8.68 1.50
N GLN A 42 -6.36 -9.22 2.71
CA GLN A 42 -6.64 -10.63 2.98
C GLN A 42 -8.08 -10.99 2.59
N SER A 43 -9.08 -10.18 2.96
CA SER A 43 -10.47 -10.48 2.64
C SER A 43 -10.71 -10.56 1.13
N VAL A 44 -10.05 -9.72 0.34
CA VAL A 44 -10.12 -9.76 -1.13
C VAL A 44 -9.39 -10.98 -1.70
N GLN A 45 -8.26 -11.36 -1.12
CA GLN A 45 -7.52 -12.57 -1.51
C GLN A 45 -8.33 -13.85 -1.21
N GLU A 46 -9.07 -13.89 -0.10
CA GLU A 46 -9.97 -14.99 0.27
C GLU A 46 -11.15 -15.15 -0.71
N MET A 47 -11.51 -14.09 -1.45
CA MET A 47 -12.46 -14.16 -2.57
C MET A 47 -11.86 -14.79 -3.84
N GLY A 48 -10.58 -15.20 -3.82
CA GLY A 48 -9.88 -15.81 -4.94
C GLY A 48 -9.30 -14.80 -5.95
N VAL A 49 -9.21 -13.53 -5.59
CA VAL A 49 -8.59 -12.49 -6.44
C VAL A 49 -7.07 -12.51 -6.25
N GLU A 50 -6.34 -12.49 -7.36
CA GLU A 50 -4.89 -12.36 -7.35
C GLU A 50 -4.48 -10.89 -7.20
N ILE A 51 -3.63 -10.58 -6.22
CA ILE A 51 -3.28 -9.20 -5.88
C ILE A 51 -1.78 -8.99 -6.05
N CYS A 52 -1.41 -8.03 -6.90
CA CYS A 52 -0.06 -7.45 -6.95
C CYS A 52 -0.08 -6.13 -6.17
N MET A 53 0.83 -5.94 -5.21
CA MET A 53 0.90 -4.70 -4.43
C MET A 53 2.06 -3.82 -4.88
N VAL A 54 1.79 -2.52 -5.04
CA VAL A 54 2.81 -1.48 -5.28
C VAL A 54 2.72 -0.48 -4.14
N ILE A 55 3.78 -0.37 -3.34
CA ILE A 55 3.79 0.51 -2.15
C ILE A 55 4.79 1.64 -2.40
N GLY A 56 4.34 2.89 -2.29
CA GLY A 56 5.22 4.06 -2.31
C GLY A 56 6.05 4.15 -1.01
N GLY A 57 7.28 4.65 -1.09
CA GLY A 57 8.17 4.80 0.08
C GLY A 57 8.24 6.22 0.67
N GLY A 58 7.35 7.13 0.26
CA GLY A 58 7.40 8.57 0.61
C GLY A 58 7.24 8.88 2.10
N ASN A 59 6.74 7.92 2.89
CA ASN A 59 6.67 7.97 4.34
C ASN A 59 8.01 7.70 5.05
N ILE A 60 8.98 7.06 4.38
CA ILE A 60 10.31 6.75 4.90
C ILE A 60 11.37 7.63 4.26
N PHE A 61 11.25 7.88 2.95
CA PHE A 61 12.22 8.66 2.22
C PHE A 61 11.54 9.50 1.14
N ARG A 62 11.75 10.83 1.19
CA ARG A 62 11.32 11.75 0.14
C ARG A 62 12.53 12.26 -0.62
N GLY A 63 12.63 11.91 -1.90
CA GLY A 63 13.76 12.30 -2.76
C GLY A 63 13.99 13.82 -2.84
N LEU A 64 12.97 14.65 -2.66
CA LEU A 64 13.10 16.12 -2.59
C LEU A 64 13.87 16.58 -1.33
N GLN A 65 13.60 15.96 -0.18
CA GLN A 65 14.32 16.26 1.06
C GLN A 65 15.75 15.69 1.02
N GLY A 66 15.92 14.48 0.47
CA GLY A 66 17.24 13.90 0.23
C GLY A 66 18.10 14.76 -0.69
N SER A 67 17.54 15.28 -1.79
CA SER A 67 18.28 16.16 -2.70
C SER A 67 18.68 17.50 -2.06
N ALA A 68 17.88 18.02 -1.14
CA ALA A 68 18.24 19.22 -0.38
C ALA A 68 19.38 18.97 0.63
N GLN A 69 19.60 17.71 1.03
CA GLN A 69 20.69 17.28 1.92
C GLN A 69 21.92 16.74 1.15
N GLY A 70 22.01 16.98 -0.16
CA GLY A 70 23.16 16.58 -0.99
C GLY A 70 23.06 15.17 -1.56
N MET A 71 21.90 14.52 -1.49
CA MET A 71 21.69 13.23 -2.16
C MET A 71 21.47 13.44 -3.65
N GLU A 72 22.37 12.90 -4.47
CA GLU A 72 22.27 12.98 -5.93
C GLU A 72 21.02 12.23 -6.41
N ARG A 73 20.22 12.87 -7.26
CA ARG A 73 19.10 12.20 -7.91
C ARG A 73 19.65 11.27 -8.98
N THR A 74 19.28 9.99 -8.94
CA THR A 74 19.47 9.09 -10.07
C THR A 74 18.77 9.66 -11.31
N THR A 75 19.54 9.83 -12.38
CA THR A 75 19.06 10.10 -13.76
C THR A 75 18.71 8.82 -14.47
#